data_AF-D0PQK8-F1
#
_entry.id   AF-D0PQK8-F1
#
_cell.length_a   1.000
_cell.length_b   1.000
_cell.length_c   1.000
_cell.angle_alpha   90.00
_cell.angle_beta   90.00
_cell.angle_gamma   90.00
#
_symmetry.space_group_name_H-M   'P 1'
#
loop_
_entity.id
_entity.type
_entity.pdbx_description
1 polymer ?
#
loop_
_entity_poly.entity_id
_entity_poly.type
_entity_poly.pdbx_seq_one_letter_code
_entity_poly.pdbx_strand_id
1 'polypeptide(L)' 'YTQTNVGEALAAVHGSEFSQTTICRFENLQLSFKNACKLKAILSKWLEEAEQVGALYNEKVGANERKRKRKTTI' A
#
# COMPACT_ATOMS: atom_id res chain seq x y z
N TYR A 1 0.84 3.09 -4.75
CA TYR A 1 0.28 1.75 -5.03
C TYR A 1 -1.17 1.89 -5.45
N THR A 2 -1.69 1.02 -6.32
CA THR A 2 -3.14 0.95 -6.59
C THR A 2 -3.82 0.09 -5.52
N GLN A 3 -5.14 0.25 -5.31
CA GLN A 3 -5.88 -0.58 -4.33
C GLN A 3 -5.74 -2.09 -4.60
N THR A 4 -5.75 -2.49 -5.87
CA THR A 4 -5.49 -3.89 -6.26
C THR A 4 -4.08 -4.33 -5.86
N ASN A 5 -3.05 -3.52 -6.18
CA ASN A 5 -1.68 -3.89 -5.83
C ASN A 5 -1.42 -3.91 -4.32
N VAL A 6 -2.09 -3.05 -3.55
CA VAL A 6 -2.04 -3.13 -2.08
C VAL A 6 -2.62 -4.46 -1.63
N GLY A 7 -3.80 -4.84 -2.16
CA GLY A 7 -4.46 -6.10 -1.83
C GLY A 7 -3.61 -7.34 -2.12
N GLU A 8 -2.94 -7.38 -3.28
CA GLU A 8 -2.00 -8.43 -3.67
C GLU A 8 -0.76 -8.44 -2.76
N ALA A 9 -0.15 -7.28 -2.53
CA ALA A 9 1.08 -7.15 -1.75
C ALA A 9 0.92 -7.53 -0.27
N LEU A 10 -0.31 -7.45 0.27
CA LEU A 10 -0.61 -7.87 1.64
C LEU A 10 -0.39 -9.38 1.89
N ALA A 11 -0.35 -10.21 0.85
CA ALA A 11 -0.05 -11.63 0.99
C ALA A 11 1.33 -11.88 1.62
N ALA A 12 2.31 -11.01 1.35
CA ALA A 12 3.65 -11.12 1.93
C ALA A 12 3.66 -10.97 3.47
N VAL A 13 2.71 -10.21 4.02
CA VAL A 13 2.70 -9.80 5.44
C VAL A 13 1.67 -10.56 6.26
N HIS A 14 0.54 -10.93 5.63
CA HIS A 14 -0.60 -11.59 6.27
C HIS A 14 -0.81 -13.05 5.81
N GLY A 15 -0.10 -13.50 4.77
CA GLY A 15 -0.23 -14.86 4.21
C GLY A 15 -1.45 -15.07 3.32
N SER A 16 -2.22 -14.01 3.01
CA SER A 16 -3.35 -14.04 2.08
C SER A 16 -3.53 -12.70 1.39
N GLU A 17 -3.95 -12.73 0.13
CA GLU A 17 -4.32 -11.53 -0.63
C GLU A 17 -5.67 -10.97 -0.16
N PHE A 18 -5.85 -9.66 -0.32
CA PHE A 18 -7.14 -8.99 -0.16
C PHE A 18 -7.62 -8.44 -1.51
N SER A 19 -8.93 -8.40 -1.72
CA SER A 19 -9.50 -7.84 -2.95
C SER A 19 -9.43 -6.31 -2.97
N GLN A 20 -9.41 -5.72 -4.17
CA GLN A 20 -9.53 -4.27 -4.37
C GLN A 20 -10.74 -3.68 -3.63
N THR A 21 -11.89 -4.36 -3.66
CA THR A 21 -13.10 -3.94 -2.95
C THR A 21 -12.89 -3.89 -1.43
N THR A 22 -12.10 -4.80 -0.87
CA THR A 22 -11.79 -4.80 0.57
C THR A 22 -10.96 -3.57 0.95
N ILE A 23 -9.95 -3.23 0.15
CA ILE A 23 -9.13 -2.03 0.35
C ILE A 23 -9.97 -0.76 0.20
N CYS A 24 -10.81 -0.69 -0.83
CA CYS A 24 -11.71 0.44 -1.05
C CYS A 24 -12.68 0.66 0.13
N ARG A 25 -13.27 -0.41 0.67
CA ARG A 25 -14.17 -0.32 1.84
C ARG A 25 -13.44 0.16 3.10
N PHE A 26 -12.18 -0.22 3.27
CA PHE A 26 -11.37 0.27 4.37
C PHE A 26 -11.11 1.78 4.28
N GLU A 27 -10.69 2.26 3.10
CA GLU A 27 -10.43 3.69 2.84
C GLU A 27 -11.69 4.56 3.05
N ASN A 28 -12.85 4.04 2.67
CA ASN A 28 -14.14 4.72 2.84
C ASN A 28 -14.79 4.47 4.21
N LEU A 29 -14.10 3.80 5.14
CA LEU A 29 -14.62 3.46 6.48
C LEU A 29 -15.93 2.65 6.46
N GLN A 30 -16.14 1.86 5.40
CA GLN A 30 -17.33 1.02 5.17
C GLN A 30 -17.17 -0.42 5.69
N LEU A 31 -16.56 -0.54 6.86
CA LEU A 31 -16.35 -1.80 7.58
C LEU A 31 -16.87 -1.67 9.00
N SER A 32 -17.20 -2.81 9.63
CA SER A 32 -17.43 -2.81 11.07
C SER A 32 -16.17 -2.38 11.81
N PHE A 33 -16.31 -1.79 13.00
CA PHE A 33 -15.19 -1.31 13.79
C PHE A 33 -14.11 -2.39 14.01
N LYS A 34 -14.55 -3.61 14.37
CA LYS A 34 -13.64 -4.75 14.59
C LYS A 34 -12.85 -5.11 13.32
N ASN A 35 -13.50 -5.11 12.16
CA ASN A 35 -12.83 -5.41 10.89
C ASN A 35 -11.89 -4.28 10.46
N ALA A 36 -12.30 -3.03 10.65
CA ALA A 36 -11.44 -1.87 10.39
C ALA A 36 -10.18 -1.91 11.27
N CYS A 37 -10.30 -2.19 12.57
CA CYS A 37 -9.15 -2.33 13.48
C CYS A 37 -8.20 -3.46 13.05
N LYS A 38 -8.75 -4.62 12.66
CA LYS A 38 -7.93 -5.75 12.17
C LYS A 38 -7.16 -5.35 10.91
N LEU A 39 -7.85 -4.77 9.94
CA LEU A 39 -7.24 -4.42 8.66
C LEU A 39 -6.24 -3.26 8.81
N LYS A 40 -6.50 -2.31 9.72
CA LYS A 40 -5.55 -1.26 10.11
C LYS A 40 -4.23 -1.85 10.61
N ALA A 41 -4.26 -2.82 11.52
CA ALA A 41 -3.04 -3.44 12.06
C ALA A 41 -2.22 -4.12 10.96
N ILE A 42 -2.88 -4.81 10.03
CA ILE A 42 -2.23 -5.48 8.89
C ILE A 42 -1.60 -4.46 7.93
N LEU A 43 -2.37 -3.43 7.55
CA LEU A 43 -1.91 -2.39 6.63
C LEU A 43 -0.76 -1.58 7.23
N SER A 44 -0.78 -1.27 8.53
CA SER A 44 0.33 -0.59 9.22
C SER A 44 1.63 -1.40 9.12
N LYS A 45 1.59 -2.69 9.44
CA LYS A 45 2.77 -3.57 9.33
C LYS A 45 3.30 -3.61 7.89
N TRP A 46 2.41 -3.73 6.91
CA TRP A 46 2.82 -3.70 5.50
C TRP A 46 3.44 -2.37 5.10
N LEU A 47 2.94 -1.25 5.62
CA LEU A 47 3.46 0.08 5.29
C LEU A 47 4.87 0.26 5.84
N GLU A 48 5.14 -0.21 7.07
CA GLU A 48 6.47 -0.21 7.68
C GLU A 48 7.48 -1.02 6.84
N GLU A 49 7.10 -2.21 6.39
CA GLU A 49 7.96 -3.06 5.54
C GLU A 49 8.18 -2.44 4.15
N ALA A 50 7.12 -1.90 3.53
CA ALA A 50 7.18 -1.27 2.22
C ALA A 50 8.04 0.02 2.23
N GLU A 51 8.01 0.79 3.32
CA GLU A 51 8.89 1.94 3.52
C GLU A 51 10.34 1.53 3.69
N GLN A 52 10.62 0.42 4.37
CA GLN A 52 11.98 -0.09 4.54
C GLN A 52 12.58 -0.56 3.21
N VAL A 53 11.80 -1.27 2.39
CA VAL A 53 12.20 -1.67 1.03
C VAL A 53 12.32 -0.45 0.12
N GLY A 54 11.39 0.50 0.21
CA GLY A 54 11.40 1.75 -0.55
C GLY A 54 12.61 2.63 -0.21
N ALA A 55 13.00 2.71 1.06
CA ALA A 55 14.18 3.43 1.52
C ALA A 55 15.47 2.79 0.98
N LEU A 56 15.58 1.45 1.00
CA LEU A 56 16.68 0.71 0.39
C LEU A 56 16.75 0.92 -1.14
N TYR A 57 15.61 1.07 -1.81
CA TYR A 57 15.56 1.39 -3.24
C TYR A 57 15.95 2.86 -3.52
N ASN A 58 15.57 3.78 -2.62
CA ASN A 58 15.87 5.21 -2.76
C ASN A 58 17.38 5.51 -2.57
N GLU A 59 18.06 4.78 -1.68
CA GLU A 59 19.52 4.84 -1.54
C GLU A 59 20.25 4.47 -2.84
N LYS A 60 19.70 3.54 -3.63
CA LYS A 60 20.24 3.15 -4.95
C LYS A 60 19.83 4.09 -6.09
N VAL A 61 18.70 4.78 -5.97
CA VAL A 61 18.15 5.70 -6.98
C VAL A 61 18.67 7.14 -6.82
N GLY A 62 19.29 7.50 -5.70
CA GLY A 62 20.00 8.78 -5.52
C GLY A 62 21.08 9.06 -6.58
N ALA A 63 21.50 8.04 -7.34
CA ALA A 63 22.41 8.16 -8.48
C ALA A 63 21.72 8.30 -9.84
N ASN A 64 20.42 8.04 -9.99
CA ASN A 64 19.75 8.07 -11.30
C ASN A 64 18.33 8.66 -11.24
N GLU A 65 18.24 9.84 -11.86
CA GLU A 65 17.10 10.31 -12.65
C GLU A 65 15.98 11.08 -11.92
N ARG A 66 16.25 12.38 -11.81
CA ARG A 66 15.28 13.44 -12.06
C ARG A 66 14.52 13.16 -13.38
N LYS A 67 13.27 12.69 -13.31
CA LYS A 67 12.16 13.07 -14.23
C LYS A 67 10.92 12.22 -13.95
N ARG A 68 10.03 12.71 -13.10
CA ARG A 68 8.64 12.25 -13.08
C ARG A 68 7.73 13.41 -13.53
N LYS A 69 7.26 13.33 -14.78
CA LYS A 69 6.28 14.29 -15.34
C LYS A 69 4.94 14.13 -14.60
N ARG A 70 4.39 15.24 -14.11
CA ARG A 70 3.04 15.32 -13.56
C ARG A 70 2.04 15.19 -14.72
N LYS A 71 1.03 14.33 -14.57
CA LYS A 71 -0.05 14.18 -15.57
C LYS A 71 -1.00 15.38 -15.43
N THR A 72 -1.16 16.16 -16.49
CA THR A 72 -2.12 17.26 -16.59
C THR A 72 -3.53 16.70 -16.79
N THR A 73 -4.51 17.18 -16.04
CA THR A 73 -5.94 16.88 -16.25
C THR A 73 -6.53 17.95 -17.17
N ILE A 74 -7.35 17.55 -18.15
CA ILE A 74 -8.19 18.45 -18.97
C ILE A 74 -9.42 18.86 -18.18
#